data_AF-A0A9E4SW62-F1
#
_entry.id   AF-A0A9E4SW62-F1
#
_cell.length_a   1.000
_cell.length_b   1.000
_cell.length_c   1.000
_cell.angle_alpha   90.00
_cell.angle_beta   90.00
_cell.angle_gamma   90.00
#
_symmetry.space_group_name_H-M   'P 1'
#
loop_
_entity.id
_entity.type
_entity.pdbx_description
1 polymer ?
#
loop_
_entity_poly.entity_id
_entity_poly.type
_entity_poly.pdbx_seq_one_letter_code
_entity_poly.pdbx_strand_id
1 'polypeptide(L)'
;IIFVDVKMPVMDGFLFISELQEDPETFQVPVVLVTAINVPEVTARAEALGVKNVLTKPWEPQALDLVISQALERLTHEWDIPAPQA
;
A
#
# COMPACT_ATOMS: atom_id res chain seq x y z
N ILE A 1 -3.86 -7.21 -0.19
CA ILE A 1 -3.10 -6.01 0.23
C ILE A 1 -1.61 -6.30 0.07
N ILE A 2 -0.83 -5.35 -0.44
CA ILE A 2 0.62 -5.49 -0.61
C ILE A 2 1.31 -4.33 0.09
N PHE A 3 2.34 -4.63 0.87
CA PHE A 3 3.25 -3.63 1.43
C PHE A 3 4.52 -3.59 0.58
N VAL A 4 4.87 -2.42 0.06
CA VAL A 4 6.01 -2.23 -0.86
C VAL A 4 7.01 -1.27 -0.24
N ASP A 5 8.26 -1.69 -0.09
CA ASP A 5 9.32 -0.76 0.29
C ASP A 5 9.66 0.16 -0.88
N VAL A 6 9.77 1.47 -0.64
CA VAL A 6 10.25 2.44 -1.64
C VAL A 6 11.68 2.12 -2.04
N LYS A 7 12.53 1.80 -1.05
CA LYS A 7 13.95 1.54 -1.31
C LYS A 7 14.20 0.04 -1.32
N MET A 8 14.10 -0.55 -2.51
CA MET A 8 14.52 -1.93 -2.76
C MET A 8 15.78 -1.97 -3.65
N PRO A 9 16.67 -2.94 -3.43
CA PRO A 9 17.75 -3.21 -4.39
C PRO A 9 17.15 -3.72 -5.70
N VAL A 10 17.76 -3.34 -6.83
CA VAL A 10 17.38 -3.73 -8.21
C VAL A 10 16.17 -2.99 -8.78
N MET A 11 15.01 -2.96 -8.10
CA MET A 11 13.78 -2.33 -8.60
C MET A 11 13.25 -1.29 -7.60
N ASP A 12 12.90 -0.10 -8.07
CA ASP A 12 12.25 0.93 -7.25
C ASP A 12 10.80 0.52 -6.92
N GLY A 13 10.36 0.66 -5.68
CA GLY A 13 8.97 0.36 -5.28
C GLY A 13 7.93 1.15 -6.08
N PHE A 14 8.27 2.34 -6.59
CA PHE A 14 7.40 3.08 -7.49
C PHE A 14 7.26 2.41 -8.87
N LEU A 15 8.33 1.80 -9.39
CA LEU A 15 8.30 1.07 -10.66
C LEU A 15 7.46 -0.19 -10.52
N PHE A 16 7.63 -0.94 -9.44
CA PHE A 16 6.79 -2.11 -9.13
C PHE A 16 5.30 -1.77 -9.12
N ILE A 17 4.93 -0.63 -8.52
CA ILE A 17 3.53 -0.18 -8.47
C ILE A 17 3.01 0.16 -9.87
N SER A 18 3.83 0.80 -10.71
CA SER A 18 3.46 1.10 -12.09
C SER A 18 3.17 -0.19 -12.87
N GLU A 19 4.04 -1.19 -12.77
CA GLU A 19 3.84 -2.49 -13.43
C GLU A 19 2.58 -3.21 -12.91
N LEU A 20 2.34 -3.18 -11.60
CA LEU A 20 1.16 -3.78 -10.97
C LEU A 20 -0.15 -3.10 -11.41
N GLN A 21 -0.12 -1.82 -11.75
CA GLN A 21 -1.30 -1.10 -12.24
C GLN A 21 -1.60 -1.34 -13.72
N GLU A 22 -0.60 -1.75 -14.51
CA GLU A 22 -0.76 -2.07 -15.92
C GLU A 22 -1.38 -3.46 -16.15
N ASP A 23 -1.31 -4.34 -15.16
CA ASP A 23 -1.81 -5.71 -15.23
C ASP A 23 -3.29 -5.81 -14.76
N PRO A 24 -4.22 -6.23 -15.64
CA PRO A 24 -5.65 -6.40 -15.32
C PRO A 24 -5.95 -7.40 -14.20
N GLU A 25 -5.04 -8.32 -13.89
CA GLU A 25 -5.24 -9.28 -12.79
C GLU A 25 -4.83 -8.69 -11.42
N THR A 26 -3.97 -7.67 -11.41
CA THR A 26 -3.36 -7.15 -10.18
C THR A 26 -3.66 -5.67 -9.89
N PHE A 27 -4.19 -4.90 -10.86
CA PHE A 27 -4.46 -3.47 -10.70
C PHE A 27 -5.41 -3.09 -9.55
N GLN A 28 -6.26 -4.01 -9.10
CA GLN A 28 -7.20 -3.78 -7.99
C GLN A 28 -6.59 -4.02 -6.62
N VAL A 29 -5.40 -4.62 -6.53
CA VAL A 29 -4.80 -4.99 -5.25
C VAL A 29 -4.40 -3.72 -4.48
N PRO A 30 -4.88 -3.50 -3.24
CA PRO A 30 -4.49 -2.33 -2.48
C PRO A 30 -3.01 -2.37 -2.13
N VAL A 31 -2.33 -1.26 -2.41
CA VAL A 31 -0.92 -1.06 -2.09
C VAL A 31 -0.75 -0.09 -0.93
N VAL A 32 0.17 -0.43 -0.03
CA VAL A 32 0.70 0.44 1.00
C VAL A 32 2.18 0.63 0.72
N LEU A 33 2.59 1.87 0.44
CA LEU A 33 3.99 2.22 0.31
C LEU A 33 4.64 2.33 1.68
N VAL A 34 5.85 1.80 1.80
CA VAL A 34 6.60 1.78 3.04
C VAL A 34 7.94 2.47 2.80
N THR A 35 8.27 3.48 3.60
CA THR A 35 9.53 4.24 3.43
C THR A 35 10.20 4.54 4.75
N ALA A 36 11.54 4.65 4.76
CA ALA A 36 12.31 5.15 5.89
C ALA A 36 12.81 6.59 5.71
N ILE A 37 12.55 7.21 4.55
CA ILE A 37 13.15 8.49 4.15
C ILE A 37 12.19 9.38 3.35
N ASN A 38 12.50 10.69 3.31
CA ASN A 38 11.90 11.69 2.39
C ASN A 38 10.38 11.57 2.22
N VAL A 39 9.64 11.49 3.33
CA VAL A 39 8.18 11.31 3.33
C VAL A 39 7.44 12.29 2.40
N PRO A 40 7.74 13.60 2.35
CA PRO A 40 7.02 14.52 1.47
C PRO A 40 7.16 14.19 -0.02
N GLU A 41 8.36 13.81 -0.46
CA GLU A 41 8.64 13.42 -1.84
C GLU A 41 7.97 12.08 -2.17
N VAL A 42 8.05 11.13 -1.23
CA VAL A 42 7.41 9.82 -1.37
C VAL A 42 5.90 9.97 -1.47
N THR A 43 5.29 10.78 -0.62
CA THR A 43 3.84 11.03 -0.64
C THR A 43 3.42 11.66 -1.97
N ALA A 44 4.12 12.69 -2.46
CA ALA A 44 3.79 13.33 -3.73
C ALA A 44 3.86 12.34 -4.91
N ARG A 45 4.88 11.46 -4.94
CA ARG A 45 5.03 10.44 -5.98
C ARG A 45 4.01 9.31 -5.83
N ALA A 46 3.67 8.92 -4.61
CA ALA A 46 2.61 7.96 -4.31
C ALA A 46 1.24 8.46 -4.80
N GLU A 47 0.92 9.73 -4.52
CA GLU A 47 -0.32 10.38 -4.95
C GLU A 47 -0.43 10.42 -6.48
N ALA A 48 0.67 10.72 -7.18
CA ALA A 48 0.71 10.71 -8.64
C ALA A 48 0.42 9.33 -9.25
N LEU A 49 0.72 8.24 -8.51
CA LEU A 49 0.39 6.87 -8.86
C LEU A 49 -0.96 6.40 -8.28
N GLY A 50 -1.75 7.29 -7.66
CA GLY A 50 -3.03 6.94 -7.05
C GLY A 50 -2.92 6.10 -5.76
N VAL A 51 -1.72 5.93 -5.22
CA VAL A 51 -1.44 5.27 -3.94
C VAL A 51 -1.69 6.27 -2.80
N LYS A 52 -2.68 5.96 -1.96
CA LYS A 52 -3.09 6.86 -0.86
C LYS A 52 -2.47 6.49 0.48
N ASN A 53 -1.96 5.28 0.60
CA ASN A 53 -1.50 4.72 1.86
C ASN A 53 0.03 4.68 1.89
N VAL A 54 0.62 5.44 2.79
CA VAL A 54 2.06 5.49 3.03
C VAL A 54 2.33 5.23 4.50
N LEU A 55 3.20 4.27 4.80
CA LEU A 55 3.63 3.89 6.14
C LEU A 55 5.12 4.23 6.30
N THR A 56 5.46 5.00 7.33
CA THR A 56 6.85 5.44 7.56
C THR A 56 7.54 4.57 8.61
N LYS A 57 8.78 4.16 8.34
CA LYS A 57 9.65 3.40 9.25
C LYS A 57 10.43 4.35 10.19
N PRO A 58 10.60 4.00 11.48
CA PRO A 58 9.87 2.96 12.21
C PRO A 58 8.43 3.40 12.50
N TRP A 59 7.51 2.43 12.62
CA TRP A 59 6.11 2.68 12.96
C TRP A 59 5.72 2.00 14.27
N GLU A 60 4.73 2.57 14.94
CA GLU A 60 4.04 1.93 16.06
C GLU A 60 2.92 1.01 15.55
N PRO A 61 2.52 -0.04 16.30
CA PRO A 61 1.45 -0.96 15.90
C PRO A 61 0.15 -0.25 15.48
N GLN A 62 -0.23 0.85 16.15
CA GLN A 62 -1.46 1.58 15.82
C GLN A 62 -1.41 2.23 14.43
N ALA A 63 -0.23 2.63 13.96
CA ALA A 63 -0.09 3.20 12.62
C ALA A 63 -0.25 2.13 11.54
N LEU A 64 0.20 0.89 11.81
CA LEU A 64 -0.03 -0.24 10.94
C LEU A 64 -1.52 -0.61 10.88
N ASP A 65 -2.18 -0.71 12.03
CA ASP A 65 -3.61 -1.01 12.12
C ASP A 65 -4.45 0.01 11.32
N LEU A 66 -4.17 1.30 11.51
CA LEU A 66 -4.86 2.38 10.79
C LEU A 66 -4.71 2.23 9.27
N VAL A 67 -3.50 1.98 8.78
CA VAL A 67 -3.23 1.85 7.34
C VAL A 67 -3.87 0.60 6.76
N ILE A 68 -3.91 -0.51 7.51
CA ILE A 68 -4.62 -1.73 7.10
C ILE A 68 -6.11 -1.45 6.98
N SER A 69 -6.73 -0.82 8.00
CA SER A 69 -8.15 -0.46 7.97
C SER A 69 -8.47 0.41 6.75
N GLN A 70 -7.68 1.47 6.50
CA GLN A 70 -7.87 2.35 5.34
C GLN A 70 -7.70 1.64 3.99
N ALA A 71 -6.72 0.73 3.88
CA ALA A 71 -6.50 -0.04 2.67
C ALA A 71 -7.61 -1.06 2.39
N LEU A 72 -8.18 -1.65 3.44
CA LEU A 72 -9.27 -2.63 3.35
C LEU A 72 -10.64 -1.97 3.18
N GLU A 73 -10.88 -0.78 3.74
CA GLU A 73 -12.12 -0.01 3.53
C GLU A 73 -12.45 0.19 2.04
N ARG A 74 -11.40 0.32 1.23
CA ARG A 74 -11.49 0.45 -0.22
C ARG A 74 -11.92 -0.84 -0.94
N LEU A 75 -11.71 -2.00 -0.32
CA LEU A 75 -12.17 -3.31 -0.78
C LEU A 75 -13.53 -3.71 -0.18
N THR A 76 -13.87 -3.21 1.01
CA THR A 76 -15.10 -3.59 1.73
C THR A 76 -16.39 -3.03 1.12
N HIS A 77 -16.34 -2.30 0.00
CA HIS A 77 -17.57 -2.07 -0.76
C HIS A 77 -18.06 -3.32 -1.51
N GLU A 78 -17.27 -4.41 -1.59
CA GLU A 78 -17.70 -5.66 -2.24
C GLU A 78 -17.25 -6.99 -1.59
N TRP A 79 -16.61 -7.01 -0.42
CA TRP A 79 -16.13 -8.27 0.16
C TRP A 79 -16.59 -8.52 1.61
N ASP A 80 -17.56 -9.43 1.76
CA ASP A 80 -17.99 -9.99 3.05
C ASP A 80 -16.98 -11.08 3.47
N ILE A 81 -16.23 -10.84 4.54
CA ILE A 81 -15.27 -11.82 5.09
C ILE A 81 -16.02 -12.64 6.15
N PRO A 82 -16.31 -13.94 5.93
CA PRO A 82 -16.92 -14.75 6.97
C PRO A 82 -15.95 -14.87 8.15
N ALA A 83 -16.47 -14.62 9.35
CA ALA A 83 -15.71 -14.68 10.59
C ALA A 83 -14.99 -16.03 10.75
N PRO A 84 -13.81 -16.07 11.39
CA PRO A 84 -13.09 -17.32 11.63
C PRO A 84 -13.98 -18.28 12.41
N GLN A 85 -14.24 -19.48 11.88
CA GLN A 85 -14.90 -20.53 12.64
C GLN A 85 -13.93 -21.03 13.72
N ALA A 86 -14.40 -21.00 14.96
CA ALA A 86 -13.70 -21.46 16.16
C ALA A 86 -13.47 -22.98 16.16
#